data_AF-A0A2I3FV69-F1
#
_entry.id   AF-A0A2I3FV69-F1
#
_cell.length_a   1.000
_cell.length_b   1.000
_cell.length_c   1.000
_cell.angle_alpha   90.00
_cell.angle_beta   90.00
_cell.angle_gamma   90.00
#
_symmetry.space_group_name_H-M   'P 1'
#
loop_
_entity.id
_entity.type
_entity.pdbx_description
1 polymer ?
#
loop_
_entity_poly.entity_id
_entity_poly.type
_entity_poly.pdbx_seq_one_letter_code
_entity_poly.pdbx_strand_id
1 'polypeptide(L)'
;MDSELKEEIPVHEEFILCGGAETQVLKCGPWTDLFNDQSVKRPKLLIFIIPGNPGFSAFYVPFAKALYSLTNRRFPVWTISHAGHALAPKDRKILTTSEDSNAQEIKDIYGLNGQIEHKLAFLRTHVPKDLKLVLIGHSIGSYFTLQMLKRVPELPLMLPTLGAKK
;
A
#
# COMPACT_ATOMS: atom_id res chain seq x y z
N MET A 1 -22.75 -26.00 15.40
CA MET A 1 -21.36 -25.55 15.59
C MET A 1 -20.86 -25.34 14.17
N ASP A 2 -21.24 -24.20 13.62
CA ASP A 2 -21.10 -23.95 12.19
C ASP A 2 -19.64 -23.65 11.94
N SER A 3 -18.95 -24.64 11.39
CA SER A 3 -17.69 -24.43 10.72
C SER A 3 -17.98 -23.53 9.53
N GLU A 4 -17.98 -22.21 9.74
CA GLU A 4 -17.75 -21.26 8.68
C GLU A 4 -16.53 -21.77 7.93
N LEU A 5 -16.76 -22.30 6.74
CA LEU A 5 -15.72 -22.50 5.75
C LEU A 5 -14.95 -21.18 5.76
N LYS A 6 -13.71 -21.19 6.27
CA LYS A 6 -12.82 -20.03 6.20
C LYS A 6 -12.55 -19.84 4.72
N GLU A 7 -13.45 -19.14 4.03
CA GLU A 7 -13.23 -18.69 2.67
C GLU A 7 -11.84 -18.08 2.66
N GLU A 8 -10.97 -18.67 1.84
CA GLU A 8 -9.61 -18.23 1.75
C GLU A 8 -9.63 -16.77 1.31
N ILE A 9 -9.06 -15.90 2.13
CA ILE A 9 -9.02 -14.47 1.82
C ILE A 9 -8.08 -14.31 0.61
N PRO A 10 -8.60 -13.88 -0.55
CA PRO A 10 -7.79 -13.69 -1.74
C PRO A 10 -6.78 -12.57 -1.54
N VAL A 11 -5.56 -12.78 -2.04
CA VAL A 11 -4.50 -11.77 -2.09
C VAL A 11 -4.05 -11.67 -3.53
N HIS A 12 -4.18 -10.48 -4.09
CA HIS A 12 -3.71 -10.17 -5.43
C HIS A 12 -2.30 -9.60 -5.37
N GLU A 13 -1.43 -10.07 -6.26
CA GLU A 13 -0.04 -9.65 -6.37
C GLU A 13 0.17 -8.91 -7.68
N GLU A 14 0.73 -7.71 -7.58
CA GLU A 14 1.08 -6.86 -8.71
C GLU A 14 2.56 -6.47 -8.64
N PHE A 15 3.16 -6.33 -9.82
CA PHE A 15 4.47 -5.71 -9.98
C PHE A 15 4.29 -4.44 -10.79
N ILE A 16 4.78 -3.34 -10.26
CA ILE A 16 4.65 -2.00 -10.84
C ILE A 16 6.03 -1.36 -10.98
N LEU A 17 6.21 -0.53 -12.01
CA LEU A 17 7.39 0.32 -12.13
C LEU A 17 7.11 1.65 -11.40
N CYS A 18 7.79 1.88 -10.27
CA CYS A 18 7.59 3.09 -9.46
C CYS A 18 8.92 3.76 -9.16
N GLY A 19 9.06 5.03 -9.56
CA GLY A 19 10.27 5.82 -9.31
C GLY A 19 11.54 5.22 -9.92
N GLY A 20 11.41 4.44 -11.00
CA GLY A 20 12.52 3.76 -11.67
C GLY A 20 12.85 2.35 -11.12
N ALA A 21 12.08 1.82 -10.18
CA ALA A 21 12.28 0.47 -9.65
C ALA A 21 11.04 -0.42 -9.75
N GLU A 22 11.24 -1.68 -10.12
CA GLU A 22 10.24 -2.73 -9.97
C GLU A 22 9.86 -2.86 -8.49
N THR A 23 8.56 -2.85 -8.22
CA THR A 23 8.02 -2.84 -6.87
C THR A 23 6.86 -3.81 -6.79
N GLN A 24 6.90 -4.70 -5.80
CA GLN A 24 5.83 -5.65 -5.54
C GLN A 24 4.79 -5.01 -4.61
N VAL A 25 3.52 -5.16 -4.97
CA VAL A 25 2.39 -4.74 -4.14
C VAL A 25 1.46 -5.93 -3.95
N LEU A 26 1.10 -6.18 -2.69
CA LEU A 26 0.13 -7.21 -2.32
C LEU A 26 -1.15 -6.53 -1.85
N LYS A 27 -2.28 -6.90 -2.45
CA LYS A 27 -3.59 -6.31 -2.18
C LYS A 27 -4.53 -7.39 -1.62
N CYS A 28 -5.01 -7.17 -0.40
CA CYS A 28 -5.95 -8.05 0.30
C CYS A 28 -7.32 -7.36 0.40
N GLY A 29 -8.41 -8.07 0.13
CA GLY A 29 -9.76 -7.50 0.06
C GLY A 29 -10.11 -6.93 -1.32
N PRO A 30 -11.18 -6.14 -1.50
CA PRO A 30 -11.55 -5.65 -2.83
C PRO A 30 -10.41 -4.84 -3.45
N TRP A 31 -9.77 -5.40 -4.47
CA TRP A 31 -8.66 -4.80 -5.22
C TRP A 31 -9.14 -4.17 -6.54
N THR A 32 -10.46 -3.92 -6.68
CA THR A 32 -11.02 -3.24 -7.85
C THR A 32 -10.32 -1.92 -8.09
N ASP A 33 -10.36 -1.46 -9.34
CA ASP A 33 -9.79 -0.18 -9.73
C ASP A 33 -10.40 0.94 -8.87
N LEU A 34 -9.62 1.41 -7.89
CA LEU A 34 -10.06 2.43 -6.95
C LEU A 34 -10.38 3.75 -7.64
N PHE A 35 -9.91 3.99 -8.86
CA PHE A 35 -10.23 5.21 -9.62
C PHE A 35 -11.55 5.08 -10.39
N ASN A 36 -11.82 3.92 -10.98
CA ASN A 36 -12.93 3.73 -11.90
C ASN A 36 -14.19 3.08 -11.28
N ASP A 37 -14.09 2.52 -10.07
CA ASP A 37 -15.23 1.93 -9.36
C ASP A 37 -16.14 3.02 -8.76
N GLN A 38 -17.21 3.38 -9.48
CA GLN A 38 -18.23 4.34 -9.04
C GLN A 38 -19.32 3.70 -8.16
N SER A 39 -19.17 2.42 -7.76
CA SER A 39 -20.20 1.76 -6.96
C SER A 39 -20.30 2.36 -5.56
N VAL A 40 -21.50 2.32 -4.98
CA VAL A 40 -21.74 2.66 -3.56
C VAL A 40 -20.91 1.77 -2.61
N LYS A 41 -20.37 0.66 -3.13
CA LYS A 41 -19.53 -0.30 -2.41
C LYS A 41 -18.03 0.05 -2.45
N ARG A 42 -17.62 1.11 -3.16
CA ARG A 42 -16.22 1.54 -3.20
C ARG A 42 -15.72 1.81 -1.77
N PRO A 43 -14.56 1.23 -1.37
CA PRO A 43 -13.99 1.49 -0.06
C PRO A 43 -13.72 2.99 0.11
N LYS A 44 -14.03 3.53 1.30
CA LYS A 44 -13.70 4.94 1.67
C LYS A 44 -12.37 5.07 2.40
N LEU A 45 -11.75 3.94 2.72
CA LEU A 45 -10.51 3.86 3.47
C LEU A 45 -9.63 2.73 2.95
N LEU A 46 -8.32 2.98 2.88
CA LEU A 46 -7.27 2.02 2.58
C LEU A 46 -6.34 1.89 3.78
N ILE A 47 -6.07 0.64 4.19
CA ILE A 47 -5.01 0.32 5.14
C ILE A 47 -3.75 0.01 4.32
N PHE A 48 -2.69 0.78 4.54
CA PHE A 48 -1.45 0.70 3.77
C PHE A 48 -0.27 0.34 4.68
N ILE A 49 0.31 -0.83 4.44
CA ILE A 49 1.42 -1.40 5.22
C ILE A 49 2.74 -1.09 4.53
N ILE A 50 3.66 -0.49 5.27
CA ILE A 50 5.04 -0.25 4.87
C ILE A 50 5.94 -1.19 5.70
N PRO A 51 6.57 -2.20 5.06
CA PRO A 51 7.43 -3.19 5.71
C PRO A 51 8.61 -2.60 6.49
N GLY A 52 9.24 -3.46 7.30
CA GLY A 52 10.57 -3.21 7.88
C GLY A 52 11.70 -3.70 6.98
N ASN A 53 12.91 -3.86 7.52
CA ASN A 53 14.01 -4.52 6.82
C ASN A 53 14.05 -6.03 7.20
N PRO A 54 14.12 -6.96 6.24
CA PRO A 54 14.05 -6.75 4.79
C PRO A 54 12.65 -6.37 4.29
N GLY A 55 12.60 -5.46 3.31
CA GLY A 55 11.39 -4.82 2.77
C GLY A 55 10.49 -5.70 1.89
N PHE A 56 10.32 -6.98 2.22
CA PHE A 56 9.48 -7.91 1.48
C PHE A 56 8.01 -7.81 1.92
N SER A 57 7.09 -7.56 0.97
CA SER A 57 5.66 -7.44 1.28
C SER A 57 5.02 -8.79 1.62
N ALA A 58 5.50 -9.89 1.03
CA ALA A 58 4.98 -11.25 1.25
C ALA A 58 5.01 -11.68 2.73
N PHE A 59 5.99 -11.21 3.50
CA PHE A 59 6.09 -11.48 4.95
C PHE A 59 4.86 -10.99 5.73
N TYR A 60 4.19 -9.94 5.23
CA TYR A 60 3.05 -9.31 5.90
C TYR A 60 1.70 -9.88 5.47
N VAL A 61 1.64 -10.86 4.56
CA VAL A 61 0.38 -11.45 4.08
C VAL A 61 -0.50 -11.98 5.22
N PRO A 62 0.01 -12.77 6.19
CA PRO A 62 -0.82 -13.23 7.30
C PRO A 62 -1.41 -12.06 8.12
N PHE A 63 -0.63 -11.00 8.33
CA PHE A 63 -1.05 -9.80 9.04
C PHE A 63 -2.11 -9.02 8.25
N ALA A 64 -1.92 -8.85 6.95
CA ALA A 64 -2.90 -8.21 6.08
C ALA A 64 -4.24 -8.96 6.06
N LYS A 65 -4.22 -10.29 5.96
CA LYS A 65 -5.41 -11.16 6.04
C LYS A 65 -6.11 -11.05 7.40
N ALA A 66 -5.34 -10.98 8.50
CA ALA A 66 -5.89 -10.80 9.84
C ALA A 66 -6.58 -9.43 9.98
N LEU A 67 -5.94 -8.34 9.54
CA LEU A 67 -6.53 -7.00 9.55
C LEU A 67 -7.79 -6.92 8.68
N TYR A 68 -7.76 -7.51 7.49
CA TYR A 68 -8.93 -7.55 6.62
C TYR A 68 -10.11 -8.28 7.27
N SER A 69 -9.85 -9.42 7.94
CA SER A 69 -10.86 -10.13 8.72
C SER A 69 -11.42 -9.28 9.85
N LEU A 70 -10.53 -8.69 10.67
CA LEU A 70 -10.90 -7.90 11.86
C LEU A 70 -11.66 -6.61 11.52
N THR A 71 -11.54 -6.12 10.29
CA THR A 71 -12.31 -4.96 9.81
C THR A 71 -13.64 -5.34 9.16
N ASN A 72 -14.10 -6.58 9.36
CA ASN A 72 -15.27 -7.19 8.74
C ASN A 72 -15.20 -7.12 7.21
N ARG A 73 -13.99 -7.30 6.65
CA ARG A 73 -13.75 -7.33 5.21
C ARG A 73 -14.13 -6.02 4.47
N ARG A 74 -14.23 -4.90 5.19
CA ARG A 74 -14.72 -3.60 4.65
C ARG A 74 -13.67 -2.75 3.96
N PHE A 75 -12.41 -2.86 4.38
CA PHE A 75 -11.35 -1.98 3.92
C PHE A 75 -10.23 -2.79 3.26
N PRO A 76 -9.83 -2.48 2.03
CA PRO A 76 -8.67 -3.12 1.43
C PRO A 76 -7.41 -2.88 2.28
N VAL A 77 -6.55 -3.89 2.31
CA VAL A 77 -5.25 -3.83 2.98
C VAL A 77 -4.18 -4.06 1.93
N TRP A 78 -3.36 -3.04 1.66
CA TRP A 78 -2.28 -3.11 0.69
C TRP A 78 -0.94 -3.10 1.40
N THR A 79 0.03 -3.84 0.86
CA THR A 79 1.43 -3.85 1.33
C THR A 79 2.35 -3.60 0.16
N ILE A 80 3.24 -2.62 0.27
CA ILE A 80 4.24 -2.27 -0.75
C ILE A 80 5.63 -2.77 -0.33
N SER A 81 6.39 -3.41 -1.22
CA SER A 81 7.79 -3.74 -0.95
C SER A 81 8.66 -2.48 -0.91
N HIS A 82 9.83 -2.55 -0.28
CA HIS A 82 10.85 -1.52 -0.50
C HIS A 82 11.37 -1.63 -1.95
N ALA A 83 11.74 -0.49 -2.55
CA ALA A 83 12.29 -0.49 -3.90
C ALA A 83 13.61 -1.31 -3.90
N GLY A 84 13.77 -2.20 -4.88
CA GLY A 84 14.94 -3.11 -4.97
C GLY A 84 14.89 -4.34 -4.06
N HIS A 85 13.82 -4.52 -3.26
CA HIS A 85 13.64 -5.71 -2.42
C HIS A 85 12.72 -6.77 -3.05
N ALA A 86 12.21 -6.55 -4.26
CA ALA A 86 11.45 -7.55 -5.00
C ALA A 86 11.80 -7.44 -6.48
N LEU A 87 11.84 -8.59 -7.15
CA LEU A 87 12.04 -8.70 -8.59
C LEU A 87 10.79 -9.33 -9.19
N ALA A 88 10.28 -8.77 -10.28
CA ALA A 88 9.21 -9.41 -11.02
C ALA A 88 9.71 -10.74 -11.60
N PRO A 89 8.91 -11.83 -11.51
CA PRO A 89 9.18 -13.04 -12.28
C PRO A 89 9.24 -12.70 -13.78
N LYS A 90 10.09 -13.38 -14.54
CA LYS A 90 10.35 -13.09 -15.97
C LYS A 90 9.08 -13.06 -16.84
N ASP A 91 8.04 -13.78 -16.44
CA ASP A 91 6.79 -13.93 -17.19
C ASP A 91 5.67 -13.01 -16.69
N ARG A 92 5.92 -12.20 -15.65
CA ARG A 92 4.93 -11.28 -15.08
C ARG A 92 4.99 -9.92 -15.78
N LYS A 93 3.83 -9.46 -16.24
CA LYS A 93 3.69 -8.11 -16.78
C LYS A 93 3.95 -7.09 -15.67
N ILE A 94 4.97 -6.26 -15.86
CA ILE A 94 5.19 -5.07 -15.02
C ILE A 94 4.18 -4.03 -15.47
N LEU A 95 3.36 -3.56 -14.54
CA LEU A 95 2.41 -2.49 -14.79
C LEU A 95 3.17 -1.16 -14.83
N THR A 96 3.28 -0.59 -16.03
CA THR A 96 3.67 0.80 -16.23
C THR A 96 2.41 1.65 -16.21
N THR A 97 2.34 2.65 -15.34
CA THR A 97 1.29 3.66 -15.43
C THR A 97 1.47 4.39 -16.75
N SER A 98 0.44 4.36 -17.59
CA SER A 98 0.40 4.87 -18.97
C SER A 98 1.19 6.16 -19.15
N GLU A 99 2.14 6.18 -20.09
CA GLU A 99 2.70 7.35 -20.79
C GLU A 99 2.94 8.65 -19.99
N ASP A 100 3.15 8.59 -18.68
CA ASP A 100 3.70 9.72 -17.95
C ASP A 100 5.19 9.79 -18.27
N SER A 101 5.51 10.49 -19.37
CA SER A 101 6.85 11.00 -19.68
C SER A 101 7.47 11.84 -18.55
N ASN A 102 6.70 12.09 -17.48
CA ASN A 102 7.06 12.79 -16.25
C ASN A 102 7.21 11.88 -15.01
N ALA A 103 7.14 10.55 -15.13
CA ALA A 103 7.48 9.66 -14.01
C ALA A 103 8.99 9.79 -13.71
N GLN A 104 9.34 10.81 -12.94
CA GLN A 104 10.73 11.12 -12.60
C GLN A 104 11.36 9.92 -11.91
N GLU A 105 12.45 9.44 -12.50
CA GLU A 105 13.35 8.49 -11.83
C GLU A 105 13.80 9.10 -10.49
N ILE A 106 13.63 8.33 -9.42
CA ILE A 106 14.08 8.76 -8.11
C ILE A 106 15.59 8.48 -8.05
N LYS A 107 16.40 9.54 -8.15
CA LYS A 107 17.87 9.45 -8.22
C LYS A 107 18.49 8.58 -7.12
N ASP A 108 17.95 8.63 -5.90
CA ASP A 108 18.42 7.87 -4.73
C ASP A 108 17.45 6.72 -4.36
N ILE A 109 16.86 6.03 -5.35
CA ILE A 109 15.75 5.08 -5.15
C ILE A 109 16.03 4.02 -4.06
N TYR A 110 17.28 3.60 -3.89
CA TYR A 110 17.68 2.61 -2.88
C TYR A 110 18.11 3.24 -1.55
N GLY A 111 18.40 4.53 -1.51
CA GLY A 111 18.74 5.25 -0.28
C GLY A 111 17.53 5.63 0.56
N LEU A 112 17.78 6.08 1.78
CA LEU A 112 16.74 6.35 2.77
C LEU A 112 15.72 7.38 2.28
N ASN A 113 16.19 8.43 1.60
CA ASN A 113 15.34 9.48 1.07
C ASN A 113 14.56 9.04 -0.16
N GLY A 114 15.18 8.31 -1.09
CA GLY A 114 14.45 7.80 -2.25
C GLY A 114 13.44 6.73 -1.88
N GLN A 115 13.69 5.94 -0.83
CA GLN A 115 12.67 5.03 -0.30
C GLN A 115 11.46 5.79 0.26
N ILE A 116 11.61 6.99 0.83
CA ILE A 116 10.46 7.81 1.26
C ILE A 116 9.68 8.34 0.05
N GLU A 117 10.40 8.93 -0.92
CA GLU A 117 9.78 9.46 -2.15
C GLU A 117 9.09 8.37 -2.96
N HIS A 118 9.63 7.16 -2.98
CA HIS A 118 9.04 6.00 -3.63
C HIS A 118 7.62 5.68 -3.12
N LYS A 119 7.38 5.74 -1.81
CA LYS A 119 6.04 5.44 -1.25
C LYS A 119 5.09 6.60 -1.50
N LEU A 120 5.60 7.85 -1.46
CA LEU A 120 4.81 9.02 -1.82
C LEU A 120 4.40 8.99 -3.29
N ALA A 121 5.33 8.66 -4.19
CA ALA A 121 5.08 8.51 -5.62
C ALA A 121 4.03 7.43 -5.86
N PHE A 122 4.18 6.25 -5.24
CA PHE A 122 3.19 5.19 -5.33
C PHE A 122 1.79 5.67 -4.91
N LEU A 123 1.66 6.29 -3.74
CA LEU A 123 0.35 6.74 -3.24
C LEU A 123 -0.26 7.80 -4.16
N ARG A 124 0.53 8.74 -4.68
CA ARG A 124 0.03 9.80 -5.58
C ARG A 124 -0.51 9.24 -6.90
N THR A 125 0.12 8.19 -7.41
CA THR A 125 -0.24 7.63 -8.72
C THR A 125 -1.33 6.57 -8.62
N HIS A 126 -1.33 5.76 -7.55
CA HIS A 126 -2.17 4.56 -7.46
C HIS A 126 -3.29 4.64 -6.43
N VAL A 127 -3.34 5.70 -5.62
CA VAL A 127 -4.39 5.87 -4.61
C VAL A 127 -5.19 7.15 -4.89
N PRO A 128 -6.51 7.06 -5.05
CA PRO A 128 -7.36 8.24 -5.22
C PRO A 128 -7.28 9.20 -4.04
N LYS A 129 -7.30 10.50 -4.33
CA LYS A 129 -7.16 11.58 -3.33
C LYS A 129 -8.31 11.63 -2.32
N ASP A 130 -9.50 11.15 -2.69
CA ASP A 130 -10.70 11.12 -1.85
C ASP A 130 -10.71 9.93 -0.87
N LEU A 131 -9.76 8.99 -1.00
CA LEU A 131 -9.66 7.83 -0.15
C LEU A 131 -8.90 8.15 1.15
N LYS A 132 -9.47 7.79 2.30
CA LYS A 132 -8.77 7.94 3.57
C LYS A 132 -7.68 6.89 3.75
N LEU A 133 -6.58 7.25 4.38
CA LEU A 133 -5.42 6.37 4.59
C LEU A 133 -5.22 6.03 6.06
N VAL A 134 -4.98 4.75 6.35
CA VAL A 134 -4.39 4.27 7.60
C VAL A 134 -3.02 3.72 7.26
N LEU A 135 -1.96 4.36 7.75
CA LEU A 135 -0.57 3.93 7.51
C LEU A 135 -0.10 3.04 8.66
N ILE A 136 0.43 1.86 8.33
CA ILE A 136 1.07 0.95 9.28
C ILE A 136 2.53 0.78 8.84
N GLY A 137 3.46 1.47 9.51
CA GLY A 137 4.89 1.29 9.29
C GLY A 137 5.49 0.36 10.35
N HIS A 138 6.26 -0.65 9.92
CA HIS A 138 7.05 -1.51 10.82
C HIS A 138 8.55 -1.17 10.74
N SER A 139 9.25 -1.04 11.87
CA SER A 139 10.70 -0.79 11.90
C SER A 139 11.08 0.43 11.04
N ILE A 140 11.97 0.29 10.05
CA ILE A 140 12.33 1.37 9.11
C ILE A 140 11.09 1.91 8.35
N GLY A 141 10.08 1.08 8.13
CA GLY A 141 8.79 1.49 7.59
C GLY A 141 8.08 2.52 8.47
N SER A 142 8.23 2.46 9.80
CA SER A 142 7.71 3.49 10.72
C SER A 142 8.41 4.83 10.50
N TYR A 143 9.73 4.81 10.30
CA TYR A 143 10.49 6.02 9.97
C TYR A 143 10.01 6.60 8.62
N PHE A 144 9.84 5.77 7.59
CA PHE A 144 9.31 6.21 6.30
C PHE A 144 7.95 6.86 6.45
N THR A 145 7.01 6.20 7.16
CA THR A 145 5.69 6.76 7.46
C THR A 145 5.81 8.14 8.09
N LEU A 146 6.59 8.30 9.16
CA LEU A 146 6.73 9.59 9.84
C LEU A 146 7.32 10.69 8.94
N GLN A 147 8.28 10.35 8.07
CA GLN A 147 8.84 11.32 7.13
C GLN A 147 7.86 11.69 6.01
N MET A 148 7.06 10.74 5.52
CA MET A 148 5.99 11.01 4.56
C MET A 148 4.98 12.02 5.14
N LEU A 149 4.58 11.82 6.40
CA LEU A 149 3.67 12.72 7.11
C LEU A 149 4.21 14.14 7.26
N LYS A 150 5.52 14.28 7.49
CA LYS A 150 6.19 15.60 7.57
C LYS A 150 6.23 16.32 6.22
N ARG A 151 6.43 15.57 5.12
CA ARG A 151 6.57 16.14 3.76
C ARG A 151 5.23 16.47 3.12
N VAL A 152 4.20 15.70 3.42
CA VAL A 152 2.87 15.83 2.81
C VAL A 152 1.81 15.87 3.91
N PRO A 153 1.66 17.00 4.63
CA PRO A 153 0.67 17.11 5.71
C PRO A 153 -0.77 16.95 5.21
N GLU A 154 -1.02 17.19 3.92
CA GLU A 154 -2.31 17.03 3.24
C GLU A 154 -2.67 15.56 2.91
N LEU A 155 -1.83 14.59 3.28
CA LEU A 155 -2.17 13.17 3.11
C LEU A 155 -3.51 12.89 3.83
N PRO A 156 -4.51 12.30 3.17
CA PRO A 156 -5.87 12.15 3.70
C PRO A 156 -5.94 11.09 4.80
N LEU A 157 -5.31 11.32 5.95
CA LEU A 157 -5.13 10.32 7.00
C LEU A 157 -6.34 10.19 7.90
N MET A 158 -6.67 8.95 8.25
CA MET A 158 -7.41 8.68 9.47
C MET A 158 -6.42 8.46 10.61
N LEU A 159 -6.24 9.49 11.43
CA LEU A 159 -5.65 9.32 12.75
C LEU A 159 -6.65 8.55 13.62
N PRO A 160 -6.22 7.55 14.39
CA PRO A 160 -7.06 7.01 15.47
C PRO A 160 -7.41 8.20 16.35
N THR A 161 -8.67 8.60 16.36
CA THR A 161 -9.16 9.53 17.36
C THR A 161 -9.07 8.78 18.68
N LEU A 162 -7.95 8.93 19.39
CA LEU A 162 -7.95 8.78 20.82
C LEU A 162 -8.92 9.85 21.30
N GLY A 163 -10.18 9.46 21.48
CA GLY A 163 -11.15 10.28 22.16
C GLY A 163 -10.59 10.51 23.55
N ALA A 164 -9.86 11.61 23.72
CA ALA A 164 -9.73 12.26 25.00
C ALA A 164 -11.16 12.69 25.34
N LYS A 165 -11.91 11.76 25.95
CA LYS A 165 -13.07 12.11 26.75
C LYS A 165 -12.52 13.08 27.80
N LYS A 166 -12.74 14.37 27.58
CA LYS A 166 -12.77 15.34 28.68
C LYS A 166 -14.04 15.09 29.48
#